data_AF-A0A8C2FND6-F1
#
_entry.id   AF-A0A8C2FND6-F1
#
_cell.length_a   1.000
_cell.length_b   1.000
_cell.length_c   1.000
_cell.angle_alpha   90.00
_cell.angle_beta   90.00
_cell.angle_gamma   90.00
#
_symmetry.space_group_name_H-M   'P 1'
#
loop_
_entity.id
_entity.type
_entity.pdbx_description
1 polymer ?
#
loop_
_entity_poly.entity_id
_entity_poly.type
_entity_poly.pdbx_seq_one_letter_code
_entity_poly.pdbx_strand_id
1 'polypeptide(L)'
;MDLQSYIPVPPGIRMEENFFSLDDILLSHERLPCRTESAFPRLGFLEKSSETRDIPEGTKMEMPLWLAKGLYERKRRVLSVELPKVYREGWRTVFGADPIVVDLHKMGPYYYGLGSQMLHFDSPENPEIANTILQTFIGRFRRTMDSSQNAYNEDTSALVERFDCLERSLKWVTCMYVCVIERLV
;
A
#
# COMPACT_ATOMS: atom_id res chain seq x y z
N MET A 1 -30.43 20.04 -10.62
CA MET A 1 -29.46 18.92 -10.64
C MET A 1 -28.94 18.83 -9.22
N ASP A 2 -29.46 17.88 -8.46
CA ASP A 2 -28.99 17.65 -7.10
C ASP A 2 -27.52 17.21 -7.17
N LEU A 3 -26.63 18.01 -6.58
CA LEU A 3 -25.25 17.62 -6.35
C LEU A 3 -25.28 16.52 -5.29
N GLN A 4 -25.40 15.28 -5.74
CA GLN A 4 -25.27 14.14 -4.86
C GLN A 4 -23.84 14.12 -4.35
N SER A 5 -23.67 14.42 -3.06
CA SER A 5 -22.37 14.42 -2.39
C SER A 5 -21.74 13.04 -2.51
N TYR A 6 -20.44 12.99 -2.84
CA TYR A 6 -19.67 11.75 -2.86
C TYR A 6 -19.81 11.03 -1.52
N ILE A 7 -20.19 9.75 -1.58
CA ILE A 7 -20.22 8.86 -0.43
C ILE A 7 -18.90 8.10 -0.43
N PRO A 8 -18.06 8.23 0.62
CA PRO A 8 -16.80 7.50 0.70
C PRO A 8 -17.02 5.98 0.60
N VAL A 9 -16.33 5.35 -0.34
CA VAL A 9 -16.31 3.90 -0.52
C VAL A 9 -15.06 3.36 0.18
N PRO A 10 -15.17 2.37 1.08
CA PRO A 10 -14.02 1.82 1.78
C PRO A 10 -13.07 1.09 0.80
N PRO A 11 -11.76 1.07 1.07
CA PRO A 11 -10.79 0.36 0.24
C PRO A 11 -10.94 -1.17 0.34
N GLY A 12 -10.56 -1.86 -0.73
CA GLY A 12 -10.48 -3.31 -0.80
C GLY A 12 -9.24 -3.82 -0.08
N ILE A 13 -9.39 -4.37 1.13
CA ILE A 13 -8.28 -4.95 1.91
C ILE A 13 -7.86 -6.35 1.38
N ARG A 14 -8.57 -6.87 0.38
CA ARG A 14 -8.32 -8.20 -0.20
C ARG A 14 -7.40 -8.09 -1.40
N MET A 15 -7.29 -9.20 -2.14
CA MET A 15 -6.68 -9.21 -3.46
C MET A 15 -7.42 -8.24 -4.40
N GLU A 16 -8.75 -8.22 -4.40
CA GLU A 16 -9.48 -7.30 -5.29
C GLU A 16 -9.62 -5.88 -4.72
N GLU A 17 -9.32 -4.89 -5.57
CA GLU A 17 -9.52 -3.46 -5.31
C GLU A 17 -10.97 -3.07 -5.61
N ASN A 18 -11.51 -2.10 -4.87
CA ASN A 18 -12.82 -1.53 -5.15
C ASN A 18 -12.68 -0.45 -6.22
N PHE A 19 -13.32 -0.67 -7.39
CA PHE A 19 -13.25 0.25 -8.52
C PHE A 19 -13.69 1.70 -8.19
N PHE A 20 -14.60 1.87 -7.24
CA PHE A 20 -15.11 3.18 -6.81
C PHE A 20 -14.39 3.79 -5.59
N SER A 21 -13.43 3.06 -5.01
CA SER A 21 -12.61 3.57 -3.91
C SER A 21 -11.51 4.47 -4.45
N LEU A 22 -11.50 5.72 -4.00
CA LEU A 22 -10.43 6.66 -4.36
C LEU A 22 -9.08 6.22 -3.80
N ASP A 23 -9.07 5.63 -2.60
CA ASP A 23 -7.85 5.13 -1.97
C ASP A 23 -7.24 3.97 -2.77
N ASP A 24 -8.06 3.07 -3.31
CA ASP A 24 -7.56 1.97 -4.14
C ASP A 24 -7.03 2.46 -5.49
N ILE A 25 -7.69 3.48 -6.08
CA ILE A 25 -7.18 4.12 -7.30
C ILE A 25 -5.82 4.76 -7.05
N LEU A 26 -5.66 5.48 -5.93
CA LEU A 26 -4.40 6.11 -5.54
C LEU A 26 -3.31 5.09 -5.22
N LEU A 27 -3.65 4.01 -4.51
CA LEU A 27 -2.77 2.87 -4.28
C LEU A 27 -2.31 2.24 -5.60
N SER A 28 -3.22 2.01 -6.54
CA SER A 28 -2.92 1.37 -7.82
C SER A 28 -1.94 2.19 -8.68
N HIS A 29 -1.86 3.50 -8.46
CA HIS A 29 -0.94 4.40 -9.13
C HIS A 29 0.49 4.34 -8.58
N GLU A 30 0.71 3.71 -7.43
CA GLU A 30 2.04 3.54 -6.86
C GLU A 30 2.96 2.75 -7.80
N ARG A 31 4.22 3.20 -7.91
CA ARG A 31 5.19 2.65 -8.85
C ARG A 31 5.95 1.48 -8.23
N LEU A 32 6.12 0.44 -9.03
CA LEU A 32 6.81 -0.78 -8.65
C LEU A 32 8.03 -1.00 -9.55
N PRO A 33 9.15 -1.43 -8.97
CA PRO A 33 10.30 -1.87 -9.74
C PRO A 33 9.93 -3.16 -10.50
N CYS A 34 9.99 -3.10 -11.82
CA CYS A 34 9.67 -4.21 -12.70
C CYS A 34 10.80 -4.43 -13.71
N ARG A 35 10.93 -5.66 -14.21
CA ARG A 35 11.83 -6.03 -15.29
C ARG A 35 11.02 -6.57 -16.46
N THR A 36 11.29 -6.05 -17.65
CA THR A 36 10.67 -6.56 -18.88
C THR A 36 11.27 -7.93 -19.22
N GLU A 37 10.43 -8.92 -19.50
CA GLU A 37 10.86 -10.26 -19.94
C GLU A 37 10.58 -10.45 -21.44
N SER A 38 9.97 -9.45 -22.08
CA SER A 38 9.78 -9.36 -23.52
C SER A 38 10.03 -7.93 -23.99
N ALA A 39 10.49 -7.77 -25.24
CA ALA A 39 10.63 -6.45 -25.84
C ALA A 39 9.25 -5.78 -26.06
N PHE A 40 9.13 -4.49 -25.75
CA PHE A 40 7.92 -3.72 -26.02
C PHE A 40 8.10 -2.85 -27.27
N PRO A 41 7.50 -3.23 -28.41
CA PRO A 41 7.65 -2.50 -29.65
C PRO A 41 6.94 -1.14 -29.59
N ARG A 42 7.58 -0.10 -30.11
CA ARG A 42 7.10 1.29 -30.20
C ARG A 42 6.89 2.00 -28.87
N LEU A 43 7.37 1.43 -27.77
CA LEU A 43 7.22 1.98 -26.42
C LEU A 43 8.52 2.58 -25.86
N GLY A 44 9.56 2.74 -26.67
CA GLY A 44 10.85 3.31 -26.24
C GLY A 44 10.75 4.73 -25.66
N PHE A 45 9.72 5.50 -26.02
CA PHE A 45 9.48 6.84 -25.45
C PHE A 45 9.22 6.85 -23.93
N LEU A 46 8.87 5.70 -23.34
CA LEU A 46 8.72 5.57 -21.89
C LEU A 46 10.06 5.59 -21.17
N GLU A 47 11.12 5.15 -21.84
CA GLU A 47 12.47 5.10 -21.31
C GLU A 47 13.28 6.31 -21.81
N LYS A 48 13.37 7.36 -20.99
CA LYS A 48 14.12 8.58 -21.34
C LYS A 48 15.63 8.34 -21.55
N SER A 49 16.15 7.20 -21.10
CA SER A 49 17.56 6.81 -21.21
C SER A 49 17.92 6.14 -22.53
N SER A 50 16.94 5.73 -23.35
CA SER A 50 17.19 5.04 -24.61
C SER A 50 16.64 5.81 -25.79
N GLU A 51 17.45 6.03 -26.82
CA GLU A 51 17.00 6.58 -28.11
C GLU A 51 16.37 5.50 -29.03
N THR A 52 16.23 4.27 -28.52
CA THR A 52 15.61 3.17 -29.26
C THR A 52 14.11 3.34 -29.34
N ARG A 53 13.53 2.99 -30.50
CA ARG A 53 12.07 3.01 -30.71
C ARG A 53 11.32 2.01 -29.82
N ASP A 54 11.99 0.93 -29.45
CA ASP A 54 11.45 -0.20 -28.70
C ASP A 54 12.16 -0.32 -27.35
N ILE A 55 11.46 -0.84 -26.34
CA ILE A 55 12.07 -1.19 -25.05
C ILE A 55 12.66 -2.60 -25.19
N PRO A 56 13.96 -2.80 -24.97
CA PRO A 56 14.55 -4.13 -25.04
C PRO A 56 14.06 -5.04 -23.91
N GLU A 57 14.24 -6.34 -24.12
CA GLU A 57 14.04 -7.33 -23.05
C GLU A 57 15.09 -7.13 -21.95
N GLY A 58 14.67 -7.34 -20.71
CA GLY A 58 15.52 -7.26 -19.53
C GLY A 58 15.68 -5.85 -18.94
N THR A 59 15.04 -4.84 -19.53
CA THR A 59 15.07 -3.45 -19.02
C THR A 59 14.39 -3.37 -17.66
N LYS A 60 15.07 -2.73 -16.71
CA LYS A 60 14.51 -2.39 -15.40
C LYS A 60 13.80 -1.06 -15.48
N MET A 61 12.52 -1.03 -15.16
CA MET A 61 11.72 0.19 -15.15
C MET A 61 10.66 0.17 -14.07
N GLU A 62 10.23 1.37 -13.69
CA GLU A 62 9.19 1.59 -12.70
C GLU A 62 7.84 1.66 -13.41
N MET A 63 6.92 0.75 -13.07
CA MET A 63 5.56 0.71 -13.62
C MET A 63 4.52 0.88 -12.52
N PRO A 64 3.40 1.59 -12.77
CA PRO A 64 2.28 1.62 -11.83
C PRO A 64 1.73 0.22 -11.55
N LEU A 65 1.27 -0.03 -10.33
CA LEU A 65 0.70 -1.31 -9.90
C LEU A 65 -0.44 -1.79 -10.82
N TRP A 66 -1.38 -0.93 -11.21
CA TRP A 66 -2.48 -1.33 -12.11
C TRP A 66 -1.99 -1.86 -13.46
N LEU A 67 -0.91 -1.28 -14.00
CA LEU A 67 -0.32 -1.71 -15.27
C LEU A 67 0.45 -3.02 -15.09
N ALA A 68 1.24 -3.11 -14.02
CA ALA A 68 1.98 -4.32 -13.67
C ALA A 68 1.04 -5.52 -13.51
N LYS A 69 -0.10 -5.35 -12.83
CA LYS A 69 -1.14 -6.39 -12.70
C LYS A 69 -1.72 -6.82 -14.05
N GLY A 70 -2.02 -5.87 -14.94
CA GLY A 70 -2.59 -6.16 -16.25
C GLY A 70 -1.61 -6.87 -17.20
N LEU A 71 -0.31 -6.60 -17.08
CA LEU A 71 0.74 -7.24 -17.87
C LEU A 71 1.25 -8.55 -17.26
N TYR A 72 1.00 -8.78 -15.98
CA TYR A 72 1.42 -9.98 -15.29
C TYR A 72 0.52 -11.16 -15.66
N GLU A 73 1.07 -12.14 -16.39
CA GLU A 73 0.37 -13.36 -16.74
C GLU A 73 1.20 -14.60 -16.38
N ARG A 74 0.65 -15.50 -15.56
CA ARG A 74 1.35 -16.71 -15.06
C ARG A 74 1.97 -17.58 -16.17
N LYS A 75 1.36 -17.60 -17.35
CA LYS A 75 1.79 -18.42 -18.50
C LYS A 75 2.69 -17.66 -19.47
N ARG A 76 2.60 -16.33 -19.50
CA ARG A 76 3.33 -15.46 -20.43
C ARG A 76 4.11 -14.48 -19.59
N ARG A 77 5.39 -14.78 -19.38
CA ARG A 77 6.32 -13.88 -18.67
C ARG A 77 6.62 -12.68 -19.56
N VAL A 78 5.70 -11.72 -19.59
CA VAL A 78 5.88 -10.41 -20.24
C VAL A 78 6.63 -9.47 -19.29
N LEU A 79 6.33 -9.59 -18.00
CA LEU A 79 6.86 -8.76 -16.93
C LEU A 79 7.23 -9.63 -15.73
N SER A 80 8.37 -9.33 -15.11
CA SER A 80 8.79 -9.84 -13.81
C SER A 80 8.75 -8.69 -12.81
N VAL A 81 7.97 -8.82 -11.74
CA VAL A 81 7.81 -7.78 -10.71
C VAL A 81 8.83 -8.02 -9.61
N GLU A 82 9.65 -7.01 -9.30
CA GLU A 82 10.58 -7.05 -8.18
C GLU A 82 9.87 -6.55 -6.90
N LEU A 83 10.18 -7.15 -5.75
CA LEU A 83 9.61 -6.71 -4.48
C LEU A 83 10.17 -5.32 -4.09
N PRO A 84 9.29 -4.35 -3.74
CA PRO A 84 9.69 -3.09 -3.14
C PRO A 84 10.55 -3.30 -1.89
N LYS A 85 11.46 -2.36 -1.62
CA LYS A 85 12.43 -2.46 -0.51
C LYS A 85 11.76 -2.72 0.83
N VAL A 86 10.58 -2.15 1.06
CA VAL A 86 9.81 -2.23 2.31
C VAL A 86 9.37 -3.67 2.64
N TYR A 87 9.18 -4.52 1.63
CA TYR A 87 8.77 -5.93 1.83
C TYR A 87 9.94 -6.90 1.84
N ARG A 88 11.18 -6.45 1.61
CA ARG A 88 12.37 -7.31 1.66
C ARG A 88 12.67 -7.75 3.08
N GLU A 89 13.37 -8.87 3.21
CA GLU A 89 13.74 -9.49 4.49
C GLU A 89 14.32 -8.51 5.52
N GLY A 90 15.20 -7.60 5.08
CA GLY A 90 15.81 -6.60 5.96
C GLY A 90 14.82 -5.64 6.64
N TRP A 91 13.69 -5.32 6.00
CA TRP A 91 12.62 -4.55 6.64
C TRP A 91 11.67 -5.44 7.43
N ARG A 92 11.47 -6.70 7.01
CA ARG A 92 10.67 -7.67 7.77
C ARG A 92 11.25 -7.91 9.18
N THR A 93 12.58 -7.96 9.32
CA THR A 93 13.22 -8.09 10.64
C THR A 93 13.01 -6.84 11.51
N VAL A 94 13.03 -5.64 10.92
CA VAL A 94 12.72 -4.38 11.63
C VAL A 94 11.28 -4.37 12.14
N PHE A 95 10.32 -4.74 11.27
CA PHE A 95 8.92 -4.87 11.67
C PHE A 95 8.70 -5.96 12.74
N GLY A 96 9.48 -7.04 12.68
CA GLY A 96 9.46 -8.09 13.69
C GLY A 96 10.05 -7.67 15.04
N ALA A 97 10.95 -6.67 15.07
CA ALA A 97 11.53 -6.16 16.30
C ALA A 97 10.59 -5.18 17.01
N ASP A 98 10.19 -4.10 16.33
CA ASP A 98 9.18 -3.16 16.84
C ASP A 98 8.51 -2.41 15.67
N PRO A 99 7.23 -2.69 15.38
CA PRO A 99 6.53 -2.01 14.30
C PRO A 99 6.09 -0.58 14.66
N ILE A 100 6.11 -0.17 15.94
CA ILE A 100 5.60 1.14 16.40
C ILE A 100 6.57 2.28 16.06
N VAL A 101 7.87 2.03 16.10
CA VAL A 101 8.91 3.04 15.81
C VAL A 101 8.98 3.42 14.34
N VAL A 102 8.39 2.59 13.48
CA VAL A 102 8.47 2.72 12.03
C VAL A 102 7.47 3.73 11.50
N ASP A 103 7.93 4.62 10.63
CA ASP A 103 7.10 5.62 9.94
C ASP A 103 6.57 5.02 8.63
N LEU A 104 5.33 4.48 8.67
CA LEU A 104 4.70 3.85 7.51
C LEU A 104 4.43 4.89 6.43
N HIS A 105 4.00 6.09 6.81
CA HIS A 105 3.62 7.14 5.87
C HIS A 105 4.79 7.56 4.95
N LYS A 106 6.01 7.60 5.47
CA LYS A 106 7.22 7.87 4.66
C LYS A 106 7.61 6.76 3.70
N MET A 107 7.29 5.51 4.04
CA MET A 107 7.62 4.36 3.20
C MET A 107 6.57 4.10 2.13
N GLY A 108 5.36 4.60 2.33
CA GLY A 108 4.23 4.55 1.42
C GLY A 108 2.95 4.68 2.24
N PRO A 109 2.03 5.61 1.90
CA PRO A 109 0.82 5.84 2.68
C PRO A 109 -0.18 4.66 2.64
N TYR A 110 0.10 3.63 1.84
CA TYR A 110 -0.74 2.45 1.64
C TYR A 110 0.03 1.14 1.85
N TYR A 111 0.86 1.02 2.89
CA TYR A 111 1.61 -0.19 3.23
C TYR A 111 0.72 -1.44 3.31
N TYR A 112 -0.39 -1.39 4.05
CA TYR A 112 -1.26 -2.57 4.18
C TYR A 112 -1.95 -2.94 2.85
N GLY A 113 -2.41 -1.92 2.12
CA GLY A 113 -3.05 -2.10 0.82
C GLY A 113 -2.09 -2.66 -0.21
N LEU A 114 -0.94 -2.00 -0.39
CA LEU A 114 0.10 -2.42 -1.33
C LEU A 114 0.58 -3.84 -1.03
N GLY A 115 0.79 -4.18 0.25
CA GLY A 115 1.22 -5.51 0.66
C GLY A 115 0.22 -6.60 0.30
N SER A 116 -1.09 -6.33 0.44
CA SER A 116 -2.14 -7.24 -0.05
C SER A 116 -2.08 -7.38 -1.58
N GLN A 117 -1.86 -6.27 -2.29
CA GLN A 117 -1.76 -6.29 -3.75
C GLN A 117 -0.53 -7.04 -4.26
N MET A 118 0.58 -7.05 -3.51
CA MET A 118 1.77 -7.83 -3.86
C MET A 118 1.51 -9.34 -3.89
N LEU A 119 0.53 -9.83 -3.13
CA LEU A 119 0.19 -11.26 -3.08
C LEU A 119 -0.41 -11.80 -4.40
N HIS A 120 -0.76 -10.93 -5.36
CA HIS A 120 -1.15 -11.37 -6.71
C HIS A 120 0.01 -11.89 -7.53
N PHE A 121 1.22 -11.39 -7.25
CA PHE A 121 2.42 -11.82 -7.93
C PHE A 121 2.91 -13.11 -7.27
N ASP A 122 3.09 -14.17 -8.05
CA ASP A 122 3.58 -15.44 -7.53
C ASP A 122 5.06 -15.27 -7.11
N SER A 123 5.29 -15.13 -5.81
CA SER A 123 6.62 -15.08 -5.19
C SER A 123 6.69 -16.09 -4.03
N PRO A 124 7.83 -16.77 -3.85
CA PRO A 124 8.01 -17.72 -2.74
C PRO A 124 7.91 -17.05 -1.36
N GLU A 125 8.12 -15.73 -1.28
CA GLU A 125 8.10 -14.95 -0.02
C GLU A 125 6.68 -14.48 0.39
N ASN A 126 5.65 -14.75 -0.42
CA ASN A 126 4.27 -14.35 -0.14
C ASN A 126 3.74 -14.73 1.27
N PRO A 127 3.95 -15.96 1.80
CA PRO A 127 3.46 -16.29 3.14
C PRO A 127 4.17 -15.48 4.23
N GLU A 128 5.47 -15.18 4.06
CA GLU A 128 6.23 -14.37 5.02
C GLU A 128 5.79 -12.91 4.99
N ILE A 129 5.53 -12.37 3.79
CA ILE A 129 5.01 -11.01 3.60
C ILE A 129 3.64 -10.88 4.27
N ALA A 130 2.71 -11.82 3.99
CA ALA A 130 1.39 -11.81 4.59
C ALA A 130 1.45 -11.88 6.13
N ASN A 131 2.31 -12.73 6.68
CA ASN A 131 2.50 -12.83 8.13
C ASN A 131 3.09 -11.53 8.71
N THR A 132 4.10 -10.95 8.06
CA THR A 132 4.73 -9.70 8.52
C THR A 132 3.72 -8.56 8.55
N ILE A 133 2.90 -8.41 7.51
CA ILE A 133 1.84 -7.39 7.44
C ILE A 133 0.85 -7.57 8.60
N LEU A 134 0.41 -8.81 8.84
CA LEU A 134 -0.50 -9.13 9.93
C LEU A 134 0.10 -8.81 11.30
N GLN A 135 1.34 -9.24 11.58
CA GLN A 135 2.01 -8.98 12.86
C GLN A 135 2.26 -7.49 13.07
N THR A 136 2.61 -6.76 12.01
CA THR A 136 2.80 -5.30 12.05
C THR A 136 1.52 -4.61 12.48
N PHE A 137 0.38 -5.00 11.91
CA PHE A 137 -0.93 -4.45 12.27
C PHE A 137 -1.28 -4.76 13.73
N ILE A 138 -1.13 -6.02 14.16
CA ILE A 138 -1.40 -6.44 15.55
C ILE A 138 -0.55 -5.65 16.55
N GLY A 139 0.75 -5.50 16.29
CA GLY A 139 1.67 -4.79 17.17
C GLY A 139 1.34 -3.30 17.31
N ARG A 140 0.86 -2.67 16.23
CA ARG A 140 0.49 -1.23 16.22
C ARG A 140 -0.93 -0.96 16.72
N PHE A 141 -1.83 -1.95 16.64
CA PHE A 141 -3.25 -1.81 16.96
C PHE A 141 -3.52 -1.20 18.32
N ARG A 142 -2.83 -1.66 19.38
CA ARG A 142 -3.00 -1.13 20.73
C ARG A 142 -2.67 0.35 20.82
N ARG A 143 -1.52 0.79 20.27
CA ARG A 143 -1.12 2.20 20.30
C ARG A 143 -2.09 3.06 19.49
N THR A 144 -2.57 2.57 18.35
CA THR A 144 -3.60 3.25 17.55
C THR A 144 -4.89 3.43 18.34
N MET A 145 -5.36 2.40 19.03
CA MET A 145 -6.57 2.45 19.89
C MET A 145 -6.41 3.39 21.09
N ASP A 146 -5.32 3.27 21.85
CA ASP A 146 -5.05 4.14 23.00
C ASP A 146 -5.02 5.62 22.56
N SER A 147 -4.46 5.89 21.38
CA SER A 147 -4.38 7.24 20.81
C SER A 147 -5.70 7.77 20.24
N SER A 148 -6.66 6.91 19.90
CA SER A 148 -7.95 7.34 19.33
C SER A 148 -8.96 7.66 20.43
N GLN A 149 -8.83 7.02 21.59
CA GLN A 149 -9.64 7.27 22.79
C GLN A 149 -9.12 8.40 23.67
N ASN A 150 -8.04 9.06 23.25
CA ASN A 150 -7.34 10.08 24.04
C ASN A 150 -7.05 9.62 25.48
N ALA A 151 -6.76 8.33 25.69
CA ALA A 151 -6.68 7.71 27.02
C ALA A 151 -5.66 8.38 27.96
N TYR A 152 -4.66 9.05 27.40
CA TYR A 152 -3.57 9.70 28.14
C TYR A 152 -3.54 11.23 28.00
N ASN A 153 -4.53 11.84 27.32
CA ASN A 153 -4.56 13.28 27.03
C ASN A 153 -3.28 13.82 26.36
N GLU A 154 -2.69 13.02 25.48
CA GLU A 154 -1.45 13.34 24.75
C GLU A 154 -1.76 14.02 23.40
N ASP A 155 -0.88 14.90 22.93
CA ASP A 155 -0.94 15.36 21.54
C ASP A 155 -0.61 14.20 20.60
N THR A 156 -1.60 13.78 19.81
CA THR A 156 -1.45 12.64 18.90
C THR A 156 -1.07 13.03 17.47
N SER A 157 -0.85 14.31 17.19
CA SER A 157 -0.50 14.83 15.86
C SER A 157 0.71 14.11 15.26
N ALA A 158 1.83 14.08 15.99
CA ALA A 158 3.08 13.45 15.56
C ALA A 158 2.97 11.92 15.37
N LEU A 159 2.02 11.28 16.05
CA LEU A 159 1.75 9.85 15.86
C LEU A 159 0.93 9.60 14.59
N VAL A 160 -0.09 10.43 14.35
CA VAL A 160 -0.96 10.37 13.16
C VAL A 160 -0.14 10.55 11.89
N GLU A 161 0.86 11.41 11.90
CA GLU A 161 1.75 11.63 10.75
C GLU A 161 2.46 10.35 10.27
N ARG A 162 2.69 9.39 11.18
CA ARG A 162 3.38 8.11 10.89
C ARG A 162 2.43 6.98 10.49
N PHE A 163 1.12 7.22 10.58
CA PHE A 163 0.11 6.22 10.30
C PHE A 163 -0.13 6.07 8.80
N ASP A 164 -0.37 4.81 8.42
CA ASP A 164 -0.93 4.43 7.13
C ASP A 164 -2.37 4.95 6.97
N CYS A 165 -2.86 5.08 5.74
CA CYS A 165 -4.26 5.45 5.46
C CYS A 165 -5.28 4.57 6.19
N LEU A 166 -5.04 3.26 6.32
CA LEU A 166 -5.91 2.34 7.05
C LEU A 166 -5.89 2.61 8.56
N GLU A 167 -4.72 2.89 9.13
CA GLU A 167 -4.60 3.23 10.56
C GLU A 167 -5.24 4.58 10.87
N ARG A 168 -5.11 5.56 9.97
CA ARG A 168 -5.76 6.86 10.08
C ARG A 168 -7.27 6.70 10.04
N SER A 169 -7.83 5.96 9.09
CA SER A 169 -9.27 5.75 8.99
C SER A 169 -9.83 5.07 10.25
N LEU A 170 -9.13 4.03 10.75
CA LEU A 170 -9.49 3.38 12.01
C LEU A 170 -9.49 4.36 13.19
N LYS A 171 -8.43 5.16 13.33
CA LYS A 171 -8.33 6.18 14.39
C LYS A 171 -9.47 7.18 14.30
N TRP A 172 -9.78 7.70 13.11
CA TRP A 172 -10.85 8.67 12.89
C TRP A 172 -12.21 8.13 13.30
N VAL A 173 -12.54 6.90 12.89
CA VAL A 173 -13.79 6.26 13.27
C VAL A 173 -13.88 6.14 14.79
N THR A 174 -12.86 5.59 15.45
CA THR A 174 -12.90 5.43 16.91
C THR A 174 -12.98 6.77 17.65
N CYS A 175 -12.22 7.77 17.21
CA CYS A 175 -12.26 9.12 17.81
C CYS A 175 -13.63 9.77 17.66
N MET A 176 -14.27 9.64 16.48
CA MET A 176 -15.63 10.13 16.26
C MET A 176 -16.63 9.46 17.22
N TYR A 177 -16.55 8.14 17.40
CA TYR A 177 -17.40 7.43 18.35
C TYR A 177 -17.20 7.92 19.79
N VAL A 178 -15.96 8.11 20.23
CA VAL A 178 -15.66 8.61 21.58
C VAL A 178 -16.19 10.02 21.78
N CYS A 179 -15.97 10.94 20.84
CA CYS A 179 -16.51 12.30 20.92
C CYS A 179 -18.05 12.34 20.94
N VAL A 180 -18.72 11.41 20.25
CA VAL A 180 -20.18 11.30 20.30
C VAL A 180 -20.64 10.85 21.69
N ILE A 181 -19.97 9.84 22.27
CA ILE A 181 -20.30 9.34 23.61
C ILE A 181 -20.08 10.42 24.67
N GLU A 182 -18.94 11.12 24.63
CA GLU A 182 -18.63 12.20 25.58
C GLU A 182 -19.60 13.38 25.50
N ARG A 183 -20.21 13.64 24.33
CA ARG A 183 -21.23 14.69 24.16
C ARG A 183 -22.62 14.28 24.64
N LEU A 184 -22.86 12.99 24.86
CA LEU A 184 -24.13 12.47 25.35
C LEU A 184 -24.20 12.40 26.89
N VAL A 185 -23.06 12.57 27.56
CA VAL A 185 -22.91 12.62 29.03
C VAL A 185 -22.77 14.07 29.47
#